data_AF-A0A0C5RLL5-F1
#
_entry.id   AF-A0A0C5RLL5-F1
#
_cell.length_a   1.000
_cell.length_b   1.000
_cell.length_c   1.000
_cell.angle_alpha   90.00
_cell.angle_beta   90.00
_cell.angle_gamma   90.00
#
_symmetry.space_group_name_H-M   'P 1'
#
loop_
_entity.id
_entity.type
_entity.pdbx_description
1 polymer ?
#
loop_
_entity_poly.entity_id
_entity_poly.type
_entity_poly.pdbx_seq_one_letter_code
_entity_poly.pdbx_strand_id
1 'polypeptide(L)'
;MNSKHKKIVFGSLCATVALAGVGATLAVSCRKDQTQVDTSKLQSYWTAPKEDSQQGFLQAYSRFANDGKRAYILPGFNQSWYLEPAIKDGKFNKDSIALVLDAFYNEKNLAELYQGADRVASVYFKVDEAAFLAGIALAYMLNSNQATFATDNKLTWAGYVGLNAQNTTNFMAGMVLGVHWANENLKDKQIEQAGSTEKKAWINVEEVQADKSQVGGFDADNGNAKVLIKSFVDKKVDAIMAVAGPQTALVINEVSNTEQPIAIIGVDTPQELSDVNRVTNKFNNSNVTGDKTRSIRFSVTKNLDVATKMILENALKGAQLDANAKPGQGINPNDKFKLGVNTVGGVADGVVGISKDGQDYLIKAYNTAKSKNLTTYNEVTAELANDELFKTLNMQPNVSNLATNEEKSEIAGNLKAEFKYDPKTHGGTVYKPADQGKLWYYPVLESKYISSTASTKFKENWEKAKEENDKKKLIGLITSFSGVTVNDKSFSQTTYNGIVEFFKGQGISIPTISK
;
A
#
# COMPACT_ATOMS: atom_id res chain seq x y z
N MET A 1 -21.11 -4.79 -38.56
CA MET A 1 -21.54 -3.39 -38.45
C MET A 1 -20.83 -2.74 -37.26
N ASN A 2 -20.46 -1.46 -37.44
CA ASN A 2 -19.39 -0.70 -36.77
C ASN A 2 -19.34 -0.70 -35.23
N SER A 3 -18.10 -0.73 -34.71
CA SER A 3 -17.66 0.17 -33.63
C SER A 3 -16.14 0.33 -33.69
N LYS A 4 -15.68 1.57 -33.81
CA LYS A 4 -14.30 2.00 -34.04
C LYS A 4 -13.60 2.22 -32.70
N HIS A 5 -12.44 1.61 -32.49
CA HIS A 5 -11.40 2.13 -31.60
C HIS A 5 -10.12 2.28 -32.44
N LYS A 6 -9.82 3.51 -32.85
CA LYS A 6 -8.60 3.85 -33.59
C LYS A 6 -7.43 3.86 -32.61
N LYS A 7 -6.49 2.95 -32.84
CA LYS A 7 -5.13 2.99 -32.26
C LYS A 7 -4.39 4.18 -32.87
N ILE A 8 -3.83 5.05 -32.03
CA ILE A 8 -2.79 5.99 -32.45
C ILE A 8 -1.47 5.37 -32.02
N VAL A 9 -0.69 4.95 -33.02
CA VAL A 9 0.69 4.50 -32.87
C VAL A 9 1.57 5.73 -33.11
N PHE A 10 2.37 6.13 -32.14
CA PHE A 10 3.53 6.99 -32.38
C PHE A 10 4.79 6.18 -32.10
N GLY A 11 5.45 5.76 -33.18
CA GLY A 11 6.85 5.38 -33.15
C GLY A 11 7.69 6.65 -33.26
N SER A 12 8.61 6.88 -32.33
CA SER A 12 9.67 7.87 -32.52
C SER A 12 10.94 7.15 -32.97
N LEU A 13 11.23 7.33 -34.25
CA LEU A 13 12.46 6.99 -34.94
C LEU A 13 13.70 7.50 -34.19
N CYS A 14 14.70 6.63 -34.05
CA CYS A 14 16.08 7.04 -33.86
C CYS A 14 16.55 7.83 -35.08
N ALA A 15 17.03 9.05 -34.88
CA ALA A 15 17.81 9.78 -35.88
C ALA A 15 19.19 10.08 -35.28
N THR A 16 20.16 9.29 -35.71
CA THR A 16 21.60 9.57 -35.65
C THR A 16 21.90 10.86 -36.40
N VAL A 17 22.50 11.85 -35.73
CA VAL A 17 23.28 12.90 -36.39
C VAL A 17 24.69 12.87 -35.81
N ALA A 18 25.62 12.40 -36.63
CA ALA A 18 27.04 12.54 -36.40
C ALA A 18 27.47 13.97 -36.73
N LEU A 19 28.11 14.65 -35.78
CA LEU A 19 28.94 15.82 -36.05
C LEU A 19 30.24 15.67 -35.24
N ALA A 20 31.31 15.38 -35.97
CA ALA A 20 32.68 15.41 -35.49
C ALA A 20 33.20 16.86 -35.53
N GLY A 21 33.94 17.29 -34.50
CA GLY A 21 34.58 18.61 -34.48
C GLY A 21 35.16 19.02 -33.12
N VAL A 22 36.32 18.44 -32.80
CA VAL A 22 37.41 18.84 -31.87
C VAL A 22 37.27 20.13 -31.03
N GLY A 23 37.43 19.97 -29.70
CA GLY A 23 38.38 20.76 -28.91
C GLY A 23 37.87 21.88 -28.00
N ALA A 24 37.59 21.56 -26.73
CA ALA A 24 38.03 22.33 -25.55
C ALA A 24 37.61 21.59 -24.27
N THR A 25 38.58 20.95 -23.61
CA THR A 25 38.47 20.41 -22.25
C THR A 25 38.37 21.56 -21.25
N LEU A 26 37.19 21.74 -20.64
CA LEU A 26 37.06 22.41 -19.35
C LEU A 26 36.62 21.36 -18.33
N ALA A 27 37.58 20.96 -17.51
CA ALA A 27 37.37 20.07 -16.38
C ALA A 27 36.52 20.78 -15.33
N VAL A 28 35.26 20.36 -15.20
CA VAL A 28 34.47 20.56 -13.99
C VAL A 28 34.40 19.21 -13.30
N SER A 29 35.12 19.07 -12.19
CA SER A 29 35.14 17.86 -11.40
C SER A 29 33.78 17.64 -10.71
N CYS A 30 32.88 16.91 -11.36
CA CYS A 30 31.74 16.30 -10.67
C CYS A 30 32.25 15.07 -9.91
N ARG A 31 32.26 15.14 -8.57
CA ARG A 31 32.26 13.94 -7.72
C ARG A 31 31.01 13.13 -8.07
N LYS A 32 31.20 12.03 -8.80
CA LYS A 32 30.23 10.93 -8.88
C LYS A 32 30.45 10.04 -7.66
N ASP A 33 29.80 10.35 -6.55
CA ASP A 33 29.37 9.28 -5.63
C ASP A 33 28.02 8.77 -6.13
N GLN A 34 28.06 8.02 -7.23
CA GLN A 34 26.99 7.10 -7.60
C GLN A 34 27.60 5.71 -7.51
N THR A 35 27.39 5.03 -6.38
CA THR A 35 27.54 3.58 -6.32
C THR A 35 26.55 2.97 -7.32
N GLN A 36 27.02 2.68 -8.54
CA GLN A 36 26.26 1.90 -9.51
C GLN A 36 25.90 0.55 -8.86
N VAL A 37 24.61 0.31 -8.66
CA VAL A 37 24.10 -1.01 -8.32
C VAL A 37 24.50 -1.97 -9.43
N ASP A 38 25.22 -3.03 -9.09
CA ASP A 38 25.52 -4.13 -10.02
C ASP A 38 24.22 -4.94 -10.28
N THR A 39 23.36 -4.35 -11.11
CA THR A 39 22.04 -4.91 -11.47
C THR A 39 22.16 -6.24 -12.21
N SER A 40 23.33 -6.59 -12.75
CA SER A 40 23.58 -7.86 -13.43
C SER A 40 23.38 -9.06 -12.49
N LYS A 41 23.70 -8.91 -11.20
CA LYS A 41 23.53 -9.95 -10.17
C LYS A 41 22.07 -10.09 -9.72
N LEU A 42 21.28 -9.02 -9.81
CA LEU A 42 19.86 -9.00 -9.43
C LEU A 42 18.97 -9.67 -10.50
N GLN A 43 19.35 -9.60 -11.78
CA GLN A 43 18.53 -10.09 -12.91
C GLN A 43 18.14 -11.58 -12.84
N SER A 44 18.85 -12.38 -12.05
CA SER A 44 18.50 -13.80 -11.83
C SER A 44 17.35 -14.03 -10.83
N TYR A 45 16.93 -12.98 -10.11
CA TYR A 45 15.88 -13.08 -9.08
C TYR A 45 14.60 -12.32 -9.42
N TRP A 46 14.57 -11.56 -10.51
CA TRP A 46 13.36 -10.86 -10.91
C TRP A 46 13.22 -10.76 -12.44
N THR A 47 12.00 -10.58 -12.90
CA THR A 47 11.70 -10.21 -14.29
C THR A 47 10.48 -9.29 -14.31
N ALA A 48 10.35 -8.50 -15.37
CA ALA A 48 9.09 -7.89 -15.74
C ALA A 48 8.39 -8.72 -16.83
N PRO A 49 7.06 -8.66 -16.95
CA PRO A 49 6.38 -9.08 -18.18
C PRO A 49 6.85 -8.19 -19.34
N LYS A 50 6.86 -8.73 -20.57
CA LYS A 50 7.24 -7.94 -21.76
C LYS A 50 6.21 -6.87 -22.11
N GLU A 51 4.94 -7.16 -21.82
CA GLU A 51 3.79 -6.31 -22.09
C GLU A 51 2.70 -6.62 -21.05
N ASP A 52 1.83 -5.65 -20.79
CA ASP A 52 0.72 -5.78 -19.83
C ASP A 52 -0.45 -6.55 -20.46
N SER A 53 -0.19 -7.82 -20.80
CA SER A 53 -1.13 -8.72 -21.46
C SER A 53 -1.02 -10.13 -20.87
N GLN A 54 -2.08 -10.94 -21.03
CA GLN A 54 -2.04 -12.36 -20.64
C GLN A 54 -0.82 -13.09 -21.22
N GLN A 55 -0.48 -12.82 -22.48
CA GLN A 55 0.64 -13.46 -23.15
C GLN A 55 1.99 -12.99 -22.59
N GLY A 56 2.12 -11.71 -22.25
CA GLY A 56 3.32 -11.15 -21.61
C GLY A 56 3.62 -11.81 -20.26
N PHE A 57 2.59 -12.00 -19.43
CA PHE A 57 2.73 -12.68 -18.13
C PHE A 57 2.98 -14.18 -18.25
N LEU A 58 2.29 -14.88 -19.16
CA LEU A 58 2.54 -16.31 -19.43
C LEU A 58 3.99 -16.57 -19.86
N GLN A 59 4.57 -15.68 -20.67
CA GLN A 59 5.98 -15.76 -21.05
C GLN A 59 6.91 -15.58 -19.83
N ALA A 60 6.60 -14.63 -18.93
CA ALA A 60 7.36 -14.45 -17.70
C ALA A 60 7.31 -15.70 -16.79
N TYR A 61 6.11 -16.28 -16.60
CA TYR A 61 5.93 -17.52 -15.82
C TYR A 61 6.72 -18.70 -16.40
N SER A 62 6.71 -18.83 -17.74
CA SER A 62 7.42 -19.89 -18.45
C SER A 62 8.94 -19.71 -18.35
N ARG A 63 9.43 -18.47 -18.51
CA ARG A 63 10.85 -18.15 -18.34
C ARG A 63 11.32 -18.52 -16.93
N PHE A 64 10.59 -18.11 -15.90
CA PHE A 64 10.90 -18.47 -14.52
C PHE A 64 10.95 -19.98 -14.28
N ALA A 65 10.00 -20.72 -14.83
CA ALA A 65 10.01 -22.18 -14.74
C ALA A 65 11.31 -22.77 -15.33
N ASN A 66 11.69 -22.29 -16.52
CA ASN A 66 12.89 -22.73 -17.25
C ASN A 66 14.19 -22.32 -16.54
N ASP A 67 14.19 -21.16 -15.87
CA ASP A 67 15.31 -20.67 -15.05
C ASP A 67 15.42 -21.41 -13.70
N GLY A 68 14.56 -22.42 -13.45
CA GLY A 68 14.58 -23.25 -12.24
C GLY A 68 13.78 -22.69 -11.07
N LYS A 69 13.03 -21.59 -11.26
CA LYS A 69 12.19 -20.99 -10.22
C LYS A 69 11.01 -21.90 -9.90
N ARG A 70 10.65 -22.00 -8.63
CA ARG A 70 9.54 -22.80 -8.09
C ARG A 70 8.66 -22.03 -7.09
N ALA A 71 9.08 -20.85 -6.63
CA ALA A 71 8.23 -19.90 -5.91
C ALA A 71 8.23 -18.56 -6.63
N TYR A 72 7.03 -18.14 -7.06
CA TYR A 72 6.85 -16.95 -7.87
C TYR A 72 6.21 -15.89 -6.98
N ILE A 73 6.91 -14.80 -6.73
CA ILE A 73 6.41 -13.69 -5.91
C ILE A 73 5.83 -12.63 -6.84
N LEU A 74 4.55 -12.33 -6.67
CA LEU A 74 3.72 -11.59 -7.60
C LEU A 74 3.10 -10.37 -6.89
N PRO A 75 3.84 -9.27 -6.71
CA PRO A 75 3.29 -8.04 -6.16
C PRO A 75 2.42 -7.30 -7.16
N GLY A 76 1.30 -6.74 -6.68
CA GLY A 76 0.41 -5.84 -7.41
C GLY A 76 -1.00 -6.40 -7.61
N PHE A 77 -1.99 -5.50 -7.61
CA PHE A 77 -3.41 -5.84 -7.68
C PHE A 77 -3.83 -6.60 -8.95
N ASN A 78 -3.07 -6.47 -10.04
CA ASN A 78 -3.39 -7.06 -11.34
C ASN A 78 -2.85 -8.49 -11.52
N GLN A 79 -2.02 -8.99 -10.62
CA GLN A 79 -1.34 -10.28 -10.75
C GLN A 79 -2.33 -11.45 -10.81
N SER A 80 -3.40 -11.39 -10.00
CA SER A 80 -4.45 -12.42 -10.01
C SER A 80 -5.10 -12.57 -11.38
N TRP A 81 -5.35 -11.46 -12.09
CA TRP A 81 -6.01 -11.47 -13.39
C TRP A 81 -5.24 -12.29 -14.43
N TYR A 82 -3.91 -12.34 -14.31
CA TYR A 82 -3.05 -13.09 -15.21
C TYR A 82 -2.73 -14.51 -14.70
N LEU A 83 -2.66 -14.69 -13.38
CA LEU A 83 -2.39 -15.99 -12.75
C LEU A 83 -3.58 -16.94 -12.83
N GLU A 84 -4.80 -16.47 -12.57
CA GLU A 84 -6.03 -17.27 -12.60
C GLU A 84 -6.21 -18.07 -13.90
N PRO A 85 -6.24 -17.44 -15.09
CA PRO A 85 -6.32 -18.16 -16.36
C PRO A 85 -5.08 -19.04 -16.61
N ALA A 86 -3.89 -18.65 -16.14
CA ALA A 86 -2.69 -19.49 -16.29
C ALA A 86 -2.79 -20.81 -15.52
N ILE A 87 -3.34 -20.78 -14.30
CA ILE A 87 -3.59 -21.98 -13.50
C ILE A 87 -4.72 -22.81 -14.13
N LYS A 88 -5.86 -22.18 -14.44
CA LYS A 88 -7.03 -22.83 -15.06
C LYS A 88 -6.69 -23.57 -16.34
N ASP A 89 -5.91 -22.94 -17.21
CA ASP A 89 -5.51 -23.50 -18.52
C ASP A 89 -4.32 -24.47 -18.42
N GLY A 90 -3.80 -24.76 -17.22
CA GLY A 90 -2.63 -25.61 -17.04
C GLY A 90 -1.31 -25.03 -17.60
N LYS A 91 -1.26 -23.72 -17.84
CA LYS A 91 -0.09 -23.01 -18.37
C LYS A 91 0.87 -22.54 -17.26
N PHE A 92 0.42 -22.52 -16.01
CA PHE A 92 1.28 -22.30 -14.85
C PHE A 92 1.97 -23.61 -14.46
N ASN A 93 3.31 -23.58 -14.31
CA ASN A 93 4.09 -24.79 -14.00
C ASN A 93 3.53 -25.50 -12.77
N LYS A 94 3.17 -26.79 -12.92
CA LYS A 94 2.52 -27.58 -11.87
C LYS A 94 3.37 -27.73 -10.60
N ASP A 95 4.69 -27.65 -10.71
CA ASP A 95 5.65 -27.82 -9.60
C ASP A 95 6.03 -26.50 -8.92
N SER A 96 5.46 -25.39 -9.38
CA SER A 96 5.64 -24.07 -8.79
C SER A 96 4.49 -23.68 -7.86
N ILE A 97 4.78 -22.77 -6.93
CA ILE A 97 3.82 -22.05 -6.10
C ILE A 97 3.79 -20.56 -6.49
N ALA A 98 2.69 -19.88 -6.19
CA ALA A 98 2.52 -18.44 -6.44
C ALA A 98 2.12 -17.70 -5.16
N LEU A 99 2.78 -16.57 -4.92
CA LEU A 99 2.51 -15.68 -3.80
C LEU A 99 2.01 -14.35 -4.37
N VAL A 100 0.70 -14.13 -4.30
CA VAL A 100 0.06 -12.91 -4.82
C VAL A 100 -0.05 -11.88 -3.70
N LEU A 101 0.46 -10.66 -3.91
CA LEU A 101 0.45 -9.60 -2.90
C LEU A 101 -0.32 -8.39 -3.41
N ASP A 102 -1.19 -7.84 -2.57
CA ASP A 102 -2.14 -6.74 -2.86
C ASP A 102 -3.30 -7.14 -3.77
N ALA A 103 -3.63 -8.43 -3.82
CA ALA A 103 -4.80 -8.97 -4.52
C ALA A 103 -5.31 -10.27 -3.88
N PHE A 104 -6.55 -10.62 -4.20
CA PHE A 104 -7.10 -11.95 -3.95
C PHE A 104 -6.99 -12.83 -5.17
N TYR A 105 -6.66 -14.11 -4.96
CA TYR A 105 -6.82 -15.13 -5.98
C TYR A 105 -8.25 -15.66 -5.94
N ASN A 106 -8.92 -15.77 -7.09
CA ASN A 106 -10.30 -16.27 -7.18
C ASN A 106 -11.26 -15.49 -6.25
N GLU A 107 -11.18 -14.17 -6.25
CA GLU A 107 -12.03 -13.30 -5.43
C GLU A 107 -13.53 -13.56 -5.66
N LYS A 108 -13.89 -13.90 -6.90
CA LYS A 108 -15.26 -14.22 -7.33
C LYS A 108 -15.72 -15.62 -6.92
N ASN A 109 -14.88 -16.40 -6.22
CA ASN A 109 -15.21 -17.72 -5.69
C ASN A 109 -15.72 -18.71 -6.75
N LEU A 110 -15.10 -18.68 -7.94
CA LEU A 110 -15.44 -19.51 -9.08
C LEU A 110 -14.89 -20.94 -8.90
N ALA A 111 -15.75 -21.94 -9.09
CA ALA A 111 -15.41 -23.34 -8.84
C ALA A 111 -14.27 -23.85 -9.74
N GLU A 112 -14.22 -23.40 -10.99
CA GLU A 112 -13.16 -23.74 -11.96
C GLU A 112 -11.75 -23.27 -11.56
N LEU A 113 -11.64 -22.35 -10.59
CA LEU A 113 -10.38 -21.79 -10.13
C LEU A 113 -9.89 -22.45 -8.83
N TYR A 114 -10.62 -23.42 -8.25
CA TYR A 114 -10.12 -24.16 -7.08
C TYR A 114 -9.06 -25.20 -7.45
N GLN A 115 -9.09 -25.73 -8.68
CA GLN A 115 -8.11 -26.71 -9.11
C GLN A 115 -6.72 -26.08 -9.20
N GLY A 116 -5.79 -26.55 -8.38
CA GLY A 116 -4.42 -26.02 -8.30
C GLY A 116 -4.25 -24.79 -7.40
N ALA A 117 -5.32 -24.32 -6.75
CA ALA A 117 -5.30 -23.22 -5.80
C ALA A 117 -4.54 -23.56 -4.50
N ASP A 118 -4.35 -24.85 -4.20
CA ASP A 118 -3.51 -25.35 -3.09
C ASP A 118 -2.05 -24.86 -3.18
N ARG A 119 -1.62 -24.36 -4.34
CA ARG A 119 -0.29 -23.82 -4.62
C ARG A 119 -0.23 -22.30 -4.59
N VAL A 120 -1.33 -21.62 -4.27
CA VAL A 120 -1.43 -20.16 -4.26
C VAL A 120 -1.65 -19.69 -2.84
N ALA A 121 -0.91 -18.67 -2.43
CA ALA A 121 -1.27 -17.86 -1.28
C ALA A 121 -1.47 -16.43 -1.77
N SER A 122 -2.51 -15.76 -1.31
CA SER A 122 -2.71 -14.34 -1.62
C SER A 122 -2.85 -13.50 -0.35
N VAL A 123 -2.44 -12.23 -0.43
CA VAL A 123 -2.57 -11.28 0.67
C VAL A 123 -3.20 -10.00 0.15
N TYR A 124 -4.32 -9.63 0.76
CA TYR A 124 -4.88 -8.28 0.69
C TYR A 124 -4.46 -7.51 1.93
N PHE A 125 -3.95 -6.29 1.75
CA PHE A 125 -3.47 -5.44 2.84
C PHE A 125 -4.59 -4.54 3.34
N LYS A 126 -4.92 -4.64 4.63
CA LYS A 126 -6.03 -3.92 5.26
C LYS A 126 -5.60 -2.50 5.66
N VAL A 127 -5.26 -1.72 4.64
CA VAL A 127 -4.65 -0.38 4.74
C VAL A 127 -5.49 0.65 5.49
N ASP A 128 -6.79 0.44 5.57
CA ASP A 128 -7.73 1.23 6.36
C ASP A 128 -7.41 1.17 7.86
N GLU A 129 -6.96 0.03 8.41
CA GLU A 129 -6.50 -0.03 9.80
C GLU A 129 -5.26 0.84 10.02
N ALA A 130 -4.30 0.78 9.09
CA ALA A 130 -3.08 1.57 9.18
C ALA A 130 -3.34 3.06 8.95
N ALA A 131 -4.23 3.40 8.03
CA ALA A 131 -4.64 4.77 7.77
C ALA A 131 -5.46 5.37 8.93
N PHE A 132 -6.22 4.56 9.68
CA PHE A 132 -6.83 4.99 10.93
C PHE A 132 -5.78 5.44 11.96
N LEU A 133 -4.72 4.66 12.13
CA LEU A 133 -3.60 5.04 13.01
C LEU A 133 -2.92 6.32 12.50
N ALA A 134 -2.73 6.45 11.18
CA ALA A 134 -2.18 7.65 10.56
C ALA A 134 -3.07 8.89 10.75
N GLY A 135 -4.39 8.75 10.71
CA GLY A 135 -5.34 9.84 10.95
C GLY A 135 -5.21 10.41 12.37
N ILE A 136 -5.09 9.52 13.36
CA ILE A 136 -4.84 9.92 14.76
C ILE A 136 -3.49 10.62 14.89
N ALA A 137 -2.44 10.03 14.30
CA ALA A 137 -1.09 10.58 14.32
C ALA A 137 -1.03 11.96 13.64
N LEU A 138 -1.67 12.14 12.47
CA LEU A 138 -1.71 13.41 11.76
C LEU A 138 -2.41 14.48 12.59
N ALA A 139 -3.58 14.15 13.15
CA ALA A 139 -4.36 15.12 13.90
C ALA A 139 -3.58 15.67 15.11
N TYR A 140 -2.86 14.79 15.81
CA TYR A 140 -1.97 15.18 16.90
C TYR A 140 -0.72 15.92 16.41
N MET A 141 -0.13 15.50 15.28
CA MET A 141 1.01 16.20 14.69
C MET A 141 0.66 17.67 14.37
N LEU A 142 -0.48 17.92 13.73
CA LEU A 142 -0.96 19.27 13.42
C LEU A 142 -1.22 20.07 14.71
N ASN A 143 -1.90 19.48 15.70
CA ASN A 143 -2.20 20.14 16.97
C ASN A 143 -0.99 20.40 17.88
N SER A 144 0.06 19.59 17.78
CA SER A 144 1.32 19.85 18.48
C SER A 144 2.16 20.93 17.76
N ASN A 145 1.75 21.38 16.58
CA ASN A 145 2.47 22.40 15.79
C ASN A 145 1.53 23.56 15.41
N GLN A 146 0.63 23.99 16.31
CA GLN A 146 -0.38 25.01 16.00
C GLN A 146 0.22 26.37 15.61
N ALA A 147 1.42 26.71 16.10
CA ALA A 147 2.11 27.94 15.69
C ALA A 147 2.44 27.98 14.19
N THR A 148 2.50 26.81 13.54
CA THR A 148 2.79 26.67 12.11
C THR A 148 1.53 26.47 11.29
N PHE A 149 0.65 25.55 11.71
CA PHE A 149 -0.50 25.15 10.90
C PHE A 149 -1.77 25.94 11.24
N ALA A 150 -2.06 26.17 12.52
CA ALA A 150 -3.29 26.82 12.97
C ALA A 150 -3.20 28.36 12.98
N THR A 151 -2.54 28.97 11.99
CA THR A 151 -2.37 30.43 11.94
C THR A 151 -3.69 31.19 11.72
N ASP A 152 -4.70 30.51 11.20
CA ASP A 152 -6.07 30.98 11.01
C ASP A 152 -7.08 30.31 11.97
N ASN A 153 -6.58 29.68 13.05
CA ASN A 153 -7.34 28.87 14.01
C ASN A 153 -8.09 27.67 13.40
N LYS A 154 -7.64 27.17 12.24
CA LYS A 154 -8.16 25.94 11.64
C LYS A 154 -7.03 24.94 11.44
N LEU A 155 -7.41 23.67 11.36
CA LEU A 155 -6.51 22.59 10.98
C LEU A 155 -7.23 21.71 9.97
N THR A 156 -6.55 21.38 8.89
CA THR A 156 -7.17 20.74 7.74
C THR A 156 -6.27 19.68 7.12
N TRP A 157 -6.89 18.71 6.47
CA TRP A 157 -6.18 17.76 5.63
C TRP A 157 -6.97 17.47 4.37
N ALA A 158 -6.28 17.03 3.33
CA ALA A 158 -6.91 16.57 2.11
C ALA A 158 -6.27 15.28 1.63
N GLY A 159 -7.00 14.50 0.83
CA GLY A 159 -6.46 13.33 0.20
C GLY A 159 -7.10 13.04 -1.14
N TYR A 160 -6.38 12.28 -1.97
CA TYR A 160 -6.88 11.82 -3.26
C TYR A 160 -6.30 10.46 -3.61
N VAL A 161 -6.98 9.78 -4.54
CA VAL A 161 -6.59 8.45 -5.03
C VAL A 161 -6.26 8.49 -6.52
N GLY A 162 -5.35 7.62 -6.96
CA GLY A 162 -5.07 7.41 -8.39
C GLY A 162 -6.31 6.90 -9.14
N LEU A 163 -6.80 5.74 -8.70
CA LEU A 163 -8.05 5.13 -9.18
C LEU A 163 -9.02 4.98 -8.02
N ASN A 164 -10.32 5.02 -8.32
CA ASN A 164 -11.34 4.60 -7.37
C ASN A 164 -11.42 3.07 -7.30
N ALA A 165 -10.57 2.48 -6.45
CA ALA A 165 -10.50 1.04 -6.20
C ALA A 165 -10.42 0.79 -4.69
N GLN A 166 -10.86 -0.38 -4.24
CA GLN A 166 -10.92 -0.69 -2.81
C GLN A 166 -9.55 -0.55 -2.11
N ASN A 167 -8.47 -0.98 -2.76
CA ASN A 167 -7.11 -0.89 -2.21
C ASN A 167 -6.54 0.54 -2.16
N THR A 168 -7.21 1.54 -2.76
CA THR A 168 -6.82 2.95 -2.68
C THR A 168 -7.77 3.78 -1.83
N THR A 169 -9.08 3.56 -1.94
CA THR A 169 -10.09 4.32 -1.17
C THR A 169 -10.14 3.91 0.30
N ASN A 170 -9.74 2.68 0.64
CA ASN A 170 -9.61 2.25 2.03
C ASN A 170 -8.66 3.14 2.85
N PHE A 171 -7.59 3.68 2.24
CA PHE A 171 -6.72 4.64 2.92
C PHE A 171 -7.49 5.89 3.36
N MET A 172 -8.34 6.45 2.48
CA MET A 172 -9.10 7.65 2.79
C MET A 172 -10.08 7.42 3.93
N ALA A 173 -10.83 6.32 3.88
CA ALA A 173 -11.80 6.00 4.93
C ALA A 173 -11.14 5.77 6.29
N GLY A 174 -10.04 5.02 6.33
CA GLY A 174 -9.25 4.86 7.56
C GLY A 174 -8.80 6.20 8.11
N MET A 175 -8.24 7.06 7.25
CA MET A 175 -7.77 8.39 7.64
C MET A 175 -8.88 9.26 8.24
N VAL A 176 -10.04 9.33 7.58
CA VAL A 176 -11.23 10.06 8.06
C VAL A 176 -11.64 9.57 9.45
N LEU A 177 -11.72 8.25 9.65
CA LEU A 177 -12.11 7.66 10.93
C LEU A 177 -11.06 7.91 12.02
N GLY A 178 -9.77 7.86 11.68
CA GLY A 178 -8.69 8.19 12.61
C GLY A 178 -8.71 9.64 13.07
N VAL A 179 -8.93 10.58 12.13
CA VAL A 179 -9.10 12.00 12.46
C VAL A 179 -10.34 12.23 13.30
N HIS A 180 -11.46 11.57 12.98
CA HIS A 180 -12.68 11.62 13.78
C HIS A 180 -12.45 11.11 15.21
N TRP A 181 -11.74 9.98 15.36
CA TRP A 181 -11.35 9.45 16.67
C TRP A 181 -10.59 10.50 17.48
N ALA A 182 -9.59 11.14 16.87
CA ALA A 182 -8.76 12.14 17.54
C ALA A 182 -9.60 13.34 17.99
N ASN A 183 -10.42 13.90 17.10
CA ASN A 183 -11.29 15.03 17.42
C ASN A 183 -12.23 14.71 18.59
N GLU A 184 -12.88 13.55 18.60
CA GLU A 184 -13.81 13.19 19.69
C GLU A 184 -13.11 12.93 21.02
N ASN A 185 -11.94 12.27 21.00
CA ASN A 185 -11.25 11.89 22.22
C ASN A 185 -10.32 12.98 22.77
N LEU A 186 -9.98 14.01 21.98
CA LEU A 186 -9.05 15.08 22.36
C LEU A 186 -9.67 16.48 22.43
N LYS A 187 -10.95 16.69 22.04
CA LYS A 187 -11.62 18.02 22.00
C LYS A 187 -11.47 18.88 23.26
N ASP A 188 -11.45 18.28 24.45
CA ASP A 188 -11.34 18.99 25.73
C ASP A 188 -9.92 18.91 26.34
N LYS A 189 -8.93 18.48 25.55
CA LYS A 189 -7.55 18.29 26.00
C LYS A 189 -6.67 19.48 25.65
N GLN A 190 -5.58 19.57 26.39
CA GLN A 190 -4.49 20.52 26.16
C GLN A 190 -3.30 19.76 25.57
N ILE A 191 -2.79 20.22 24.43
CA ILE A 191 -1.73 19.56 23.67
C ILE A 191 -0.44 20.33 23.83
N GLU A 192 0.61 19.61 24.22
CA GLU A 192 1.96 20.14 24.30
C GLU A 192 2.47 20.56 22.91
N GLN A 193 2.96 21.79 22.84
CA GLN A 193 3.45 22.40 21.62
C GLN A 193 4.91 22.00 21.36
N ALA A 194 5.22 21.69 20.11
CA ALA A 194 6.52 21.18 19.71
C ALA A 194 7.66 22.16 20.04
N GLY A 195 8.66 21.67 20.76
CA GLY A 195 9.82 22.48 21.17
C GLY A 195 9.50 23.52 22.26
N SER A 196 8.37 23.39 22.94
CA SER A 196 7.91 24.30 23.99
C SER A 196 7.28 23.52 25.14
N THR A 197 7.25 24.11 26.33
CA THR A 197 6.44 23.60 27.47
C THR A 197 5.01 24.13 27.43
N GLU A 198 4.69 25.02 26.49
CA GLU A 198 3.35 25.55 26.28
C GLU A 198 2.37 24.44 25.91
N LYS A 199 1.15 24.52 26.44
CA LYS A 199 0.03 23.68 26.04
C LYS A 199 -1.08 24.54 25.46
N LYS A 200 -1.67 24.09 24.36
CA LYS A 200 -2.80 24.77 23.70
C LYS A 200 -4.02 23.86 23.62
N ALA A 201 -5.20 24.46 23.58
CA ALA A 201 -6.45 23.72 23.41
C ALA A 201 -6.44 22.98 22.07
N TRP A 202 -7.04 21.79 22.06
CA TRP A 202 -7.26 21.03 20.82
C TRP A 202 -8.07 21.84 19.81
N ILE A 203 -7.64 21.82 18.55
CA ILE A 203 -8.37 22.33 17.39
C ILE A 203 -8.78 21.12 16.55
N ASN A 204 -10.07 21.02 16.23
CA ASN A 204 -10.55 19.94 15.38
C ASN A 204 -9.90 20.01 14.00
N VAL A 205 -9.45 18.86 13.51
CA VAL A 205 -8.91 18.73 12.17
C VAL A 205 -10.04 18.36 11.21
N GLU A 206 -10.19 19.12 10.13
CA GLU A 206 -11.26 18.98 9.15
C GLU A 206 -10.74 18.44 7.81
N GLU A 207 -11.53 17.62 7.13
CA GLU A 207 -11.20 17.17 5.78
C GLU A 207 -11.65 18.22 4.75
N VAL A 208 -10.71 18.68 3.94
CA VAL A 208 -10.97 19.53 2.79
C VAL A 208 -11.22 18.64 1.59
N GLN A 209 -12.50 18.51 1.24
CA GLN A 209 -12.92 17.74 0.10
C GLN A 209 -12.55 18.44 -1.22
N ALA A 210 -12.11 17.62 -2.15
CA ALA A 210 -11.76 18.00 -3.50
C ALA A 210 -12.92 17.71 -4.43
N ASP A 211 -13.20 18.60 -5.40
CA ASP A 211 -14.29 18.45 -6.37
C ASP A 211 -14.27 17.03 -6.99
N LYS A 212 -13.09 16.56 -7.38
CA LYS A 212 -12.86 15.16 -7.75
C LYS A 212 -11.78 14.54 -6.88
N SER A 213 -12.12 13.41 -6.28
CA SER A 213 -11.25 12.80 -5.28
C SER A 213 -10.46 11.60 -5.85
N GLN A 214 -10.66 11.30 -7.14
CA GLN A 214 -9.84 10.43 -7.98
C GLN A 214 -9.28 11.17 -9.20
N VAL A 215 -8.08 10.81 -9.65
CA VAL A 215 -7.39 11.48 -10.77
C VAL A 215 -7.36 10.66 -12.07
N GLY A 216 -7.78 9.39 -12.00
CA GLY A 216 -8.00 8.51 -13.16
C GLY A 216 -6.80 7.66 -13.58
N GLY A 217 -5.78 7.53 -12.73
CA GLY A 217 -4.61 6.69 -13.00
C GLY A 217 -3.44 6.95 -12.05
N PHE A 218 -2.35 6.21 -12.26
CA PHE A 218 -1.11 6.29 -11.46
C PHE A 218 0.06 6.94 -12.22
N ASP A 219 -0.22 7.57 -13.38
CA ASP A 219 0.82 8.21 -14.18
C ASP A 219 1.55 9.29 -13.39
N ALA A 220 2.89 9.28 -13.45
CA ALA A 220 3.72 10.21 -12.69
C ALA A 220 3.51 11.68 -13.08
N ASP A 221 2.98 11.95 -14.29
CA ASP A 221 2.72 13.29 -14.82
C ASP A 221 1.23 13.58 -15.06
N ASN A 222 0.36 12.94 -14.27
CA ASN A 222 -1.10 13.04 -14.46
C ASN A 222 -1.61 14.49 -14.32
N GLY A 223 -2.21 15.03 -15.38
CA GLY A 223 -2.73 16.40 -15.42
C GLY A 223 -3.87 16.67 -14.43
N ASN A 224 -4.77 15.70 -14.20
CA ASN A 224 -5.84 15.84 -13.22
C ASN A 224 -5.27 15.93 -11.79
N ALA A 225 -4.22 15.16 -11.51
CA ALA A 225 -3.53 15.23 -10.21
C ALA A 225 -2.96 16.62 -9.96
N LYS A 226 -2.29 17.23 -10.95
CA LYS A 226 -1.76 18.61 -10.82
C LYS A 226 -2.84 19.63 -10.51
N VAL A 227 -3.96 19.59 -11.24
CA VAL A 227 -5.11 20.48 -10.99
C VAL A 227 -5.64 20.29 -9.58
N LEU A 228 -5.74 19.05 -9.13
CA LEU A 228 -6.26 18.73 -7.81
C LEU A 228 -5.35 19.19 -6.68
N ILE A 229 -4.05 18.91 -6.78
CA ILE A 229 -3.03 19.35 -5.83
C ILE A 229 -3.04 20.88 -5.74
N LYS A 230 -3.10 21.57 -6.88
CA LYS A 230 -3.20 23.03 -6.90
C LYS A 230 -4.46 23.53 -6.18
N SER A 231 -5.60 22.88 -6.36
CA SER A 231 -6.83 23.21 -5.63
C SER A 231 -6.65 23.09 -4.11
N PHE A 232 -5.96 22.04 -3.64
CA PHE A 232 -5.66 21.89 -2.21
C PHE A 232 -4.73 22.99 -1.68
N VAL A 233 -3.68 23.34 -2.43
CA VAL A 233 -2.78 24.45 -2.06
C VAL A 233 -3.55 25.77 -2.05
N ASP A 234 -4.40 26.04 -3.04
CA ASP A 234 -5.19 27.27 -3.10
C ASP A 234 -6.24 27.32 -1.94
N LYS A 235 -6.75 26.17 -1.51
CA LYS A 235 -7.62 26.00 -0.33
C LYS A 235 -6.85 26.03 1.02
N LYS A 236 -5.52 26.18 0.98
CA LYS A 236 -4.64 26.27 2.16
C LYS A 236 -4.70 25.06 3.10
N VAL A 237 -4.72 23.85 2.55
CA VAL A 237 -4.72 22.66 3.40
C VAL A 237 -3.42 22.51 4.18
N ASP A 238 -3.47 22.01 5.42
CA ASP A 238 -2.26 21.80 6.24
C ASP A 238 -1.56 20.48 5.96
N ALA A 239 -2.28 19.51 5.41
CA ALA A 239 -1.74 18.20 5.07
C ALA A 239 -2.37 17.60 3.81
N ILE A 240 -1.57 16.85 3.04
CA ILE A 240 -2.01 16.11 1.85
C ILE A 240 -1.57 14.64 1.97
N MET A 241 -2.51 13.71 1.74
CA MET A 241 -2.22 12.29 1.51
C MET A 241 -2.55 11.90 0.08
N ALA A 242 -1.54 11.50 -0.69
CA ALA A 242 -1.73 11.03 -2.06
C ALA A 242 -1.61 9.51 -2.15
N VAL A 243 -2.73 8.83 -2.41
CA VAL A 243 -2.77 7.38 -2.64
C VAL A 243 -2.72 7.12 -4.15
N ALA A 244 -1.60 7.49 -4.76
CA ALA A 244 -1.49 7.56 -6.21
C ALA A 244 -0.08 7.21 -6.71
N GLY A 245 0.65 6.37 -5.97
CA GLY A 245 1.95 5.84 -6.35
C GLY A 245 2.95 6.96 -6.70
N PRO A 246 3.50 7.00 -7.93
CA PRO A 246 4.51 7.99 -8.32
C PRO A 246 4.10 9.47 -8.16
N GLN A 247 2.79 9.75 -8.09
CA GLN A 247 2.28 11.12 -8.01
C GLN A 247 2.57 11.82 -6.67
N THR A 248 3.06 11.12 -5.64
CA THR A 248 3.60 11.78 -4.45
C THR A 248 4.72 12.77 -4.80
N ALA A 249 5.49 12.49 -5.85
CA ALA A 249 6.49 13.42 -6.38
C ALA A 249 5.87 14.74 -6.89
N LEU A 250 4.68 14.67 -7.50
CA LEU A 250 3.94 15.87 -7.93
C LEU A 250 3.52 16.71 -6.72
N VAL A 251 2.97 16.07 -5.68
CA VAL A 251 2.59 16.77 -4.44
C VAL A 251 3.79 17.51 -3.86
N ILE A 252 4.94 16.83 -3.76
CA ILE A 252 6.16 17.43 -3.22
C ILE A 252 6.60 18.63 -4.05
N ASN A 253 6.62 18.50 -5.39
CA ASN A 253 7.04 19.59 -6.26
C ASN A 253 6.14 20.82 -6.10
N GLU A 254 4.82 20.63 -6.07
CA GLU A 254 3.85 21.73 -5.90
C GLU A 254 3.94 22.36 -4.50
N VAL A 255 3.98 21.54 -3.44
CA VAL A 255 4.14 22.00 -2.06
C VAL A 255 5.47 22.73 -1.85
N SER A 256 6.55 22.30 -2.51
CA SER A 256 7.86 22.98 -2.46
C SER A 256 7.82 24.39 -3.06
N ASN A 257 6.88 24.69 -3.97
CA ASN A 257 6.79 25.99 -4.66
C ASN A 257 5.86 27.02 -3.98
N THR A 258 5.15 26.67 -2.91
CA THR A 258 4.24 27.58 -2.16
C THR A 258 4.85 28.02 -0.83
N GLU A 259 4.67 29.24 -0.34
CA GLU A 259 5.13 29.63 1.01
C GLU A 259 4.37 28.93 2.16
N GLN A 260 3.26 28.28 1.86
CA GLN A 260 2.41 27.63 2.87
C GLN A 260 3.08 26.37 3.46
N PRO A 261 3.02 26.17 4.79
CA PRO A 261 3.47 24.95 5.43
C PRO A 261 2.46 23.82 5.18
N ILE A 262 2.80 22.87 4.31
CA ILE A 262 1.95 21.71 4.01
C ILE A 262 2.71 20.43 4.31
N ALA A 263 2.16 19.60 5.19
CA ALA A 263 2.66 18.27 5.48
C ALA A 263 2.20 17.25 4.43
N ILE A 264 3.02 16.25 4.17
CA ILE A 264 2.68 15.15 3.28
C ILE A 264 2.69 13.84 4.06
N ILE A 265 1.65 13.03 3.89
CA ILE A 265 1.60 11.66 4.40
C ILE A 265 1.88 10.71 3.23
N GLY A 266 2.97 9.96 3.35
CA GLY A 266 3.37 8.96 2.36
C GLY A 266 2.52 7.69 2.45
N VAL A 267 2.61 6.85 1.43
CA VAL A 267 1.87 5.58 1.37
C VAL A 267 2.75 4.46 0.83
N ASP A 268 2.31 3.23 1.06
CA ASP A 268 2.91 1.96 0.65
C ASP A 268 4.26 1.64 1.33
N THR A 269 5.22 2.56 1.33
CA THR A 269 6.53 2.40 1.97
C THR A 269 6.86 3.61 2.84
N PRO A 270 7.79 3.48 3.82
CA PRO A 270 8.40 4.63 4.47
C PRO A 270 9.08 5.53 3.43
N GLN A 271 8.61 6.76 3.28
CA GLN A 271 9.07 7.72 2.26
C GLN A 271 9.81 8.92 2.86
N GLU A 272 9.95 8.99 4.17
CA GLU A 272 10.51 10.11 4.92
C GLU A 272 11.98 10.36 4.56
N LEU A 273 12.73 9.29 4.30
CA LEU A 273 14.15 9.35 3.91
C LEU A 273 14.37 9.06 2.43
N SER A 274 13.29 8.97 1.63
CA SER A 274 13.40 8.70 0.20
C SER A 274 13.88 9.92 -0.58
N ASP A 275 14.51 9.69 -1.73
CA ASP A 275 15.00 10.77 -2.61
C ASP A 275 13.89 11.70 -3.13
N VAL A 276 12.65 11.20 -3.19
CA VAL A 276 11.52 12.04 -3.61
C VAL A 276 11.23 13.09 -2.54
N ASN A 277 11.45 12.78 -1.26
CA ASN A 277 11.16 13.69 -0.17
C ASN A 277 12.17 14.84 -0.13
N ARG A 278 11.68 16.07 -0.19
CA ARG A 278 12.53 17.28 -0.23
C ARG A 278 12.59 17.94 1.14
N VAL A 279 13.75 18.54 1.42
CA VAL A 279 13.90 19.46 2.55
C VAL A 279 12.99 20.68 2.33
N THR A 280 12.37 21.15 3.40
CA THR A 280 11.49 22.30 3.50
C THR A 280 11.89 23.13 4.72
N ASN A 281 12.03 24.44 4.51
CA ASN A 281 12.29 25.39 5.60
C ASN A 281 11.00 26.01 6.15
N LYS A 282 9.83 25.60 5.63
CA LYS A 282 8.53 26.21 5.94
C LYS A 282 8.00 25.79 7.30
N PHE A 283 8.41 24.61 7.77
CA PHE A 283 8.07 24.12 9.09
C PHE A 283 9.07 23.05 9.56
N ASN A 284 9.46 23.15 10.84
CA ASN A 284 10.35 22.21 11.49
C ASN A 284 9.58 21.51 12.61
N ASN A 285 9.56 20.18 12.61
CA ASN A 285 8.82 19.43 13.61
C ASN A 285 9.78 18.87 14.66
N SER A 286 9.94 19.58 15.77
CA SER A 286 10.86 19.21 16.86
C SER A 286 10.47 17.92 17.59
N ASN A 287 9.25 17.41 17.38
CA ASN A 287 8.65 16.30 18.12
C ASN A 287 8.72 14.91 17.45
N VAL A 288 9.28 14.79 16.24
CA VAL A 288 9.50 13.50 15.55
C VAL A 288 10.89 12.92 15.83
N THR A 289 10.98 11.60 15.98
CA THR A 289 12.21 10.87 15.70
C THR A 289 12.43 10.85 14.19
N GLY A 290 13.45 11.50 13.65
CA GLY A 290 13.71 11.49 12.19
C GLY A 290 14.22 12.82 11.63
N ASP A 291 14.20 12.95 10.30
CA ASP A 291 14.53 14.20 9.62
C ASP A 291 13.37 15.19 9.74
N LYS A 292 13.55 16.17 10.62
CA LYS A 292 12.54 17.17 10.99
C LYS A 292 12.31 18.22 9.90
N THR A 293 13.09 18.18 8.83
CA THR A 293 13.16 19.23 7.83
C THR A 293 12.54 18.85 6.50
N ARG A 294 11.84 17.71 6.37
CA ARG A 294 11.29 17.28 5.07
C ARG A 294 9.77 17.32 4.96
N SER A 295 9.24 17.40 3.75
CA SER A 295 7.79 17.56 3.50
C SER A 295 6.97 16.32 3.87
N ILE A 296 7.43 15.11 3.52
CA ILE A 296 6.80 13.86 3.99
C ILE A 296 7.17 13.66 5.45
N ARG A 297 6.16 13.51 6.31
CA ARG A 297 6.32 13.43 7.78
C ARG A 297 6.28 12.02 8.32
N PHE A 298 5.39 11.21 7.80
CA PHE A 298 5.35 9.78 8.03
C PHE A 298 4.54 9.12 6.89
N SER A 299 4.51 7.80 6.87
CA SER A 299 3.84 7.01 5.85
C SER A 299 2.89 5.98 6.44
N VAL A 300 1.79 5.72 5.75
CA VAL A 300 1.03 4.47 5.89
C VAL A 300 1.76 3.39 5.11
N THR A 301 2.15 2.29 5.75
CA THR A 301 3.02 1.27 5.14
C THR A 301 2.26 -0.03 4.84
N LYS A 302 2.62 -0.65 3.72
CA LYS A 302 2.37 -2.06 3.39
C LYS A 302 3.71 -2.80 3.53
N ASN A 303 3.81 -3.71 4.48
CA ASN A 303 5.04 -4.45 4.73
C ASN A 303 5.03 -5.73 3.89
N LEU A 304 5.19 -5.56 2.57
CA LEU A 304 5.21 -6.68 1.60
C LEU A 304 6.34 -7.67 1.87
N ASP A 305 7.44 -7.18 2.45
CA ASP A 305 8.58 -7.98 2.91
C ASP A 305 8.17 -8.99 3.99
N VAL A 306 7.43 -8.53 5.01
CA VAL A 306 6.91 -9.36 6.10
C VAL A 306 5.96 -10.43 5.54
N ALA A 307 4.99 -10.03 4.72
CA ALA A 307 4.04 -10.97 4.09
C ALA A 307 4.76 -12.02 3.23
N THR A 308 5.71 -11.58 2.40
CA THR A 308 6.53 -12.48 1.55
C THR A 308 7.27 -13.51 2.40
N LYS A 309 7.93 -13.05 3.47
CA LYS A 309 8.69 -13.92 4.37
C LYS A 309 7.78 -14.92 5.07
N MET A 310 6.66 -14.49 5.65
CA MET A 310 5.71 -15.36 6.35
C MET A 310 5.20 -16.49 5.44
N ILE A 311 4.83 -16.17 4.20
CA ILE A 311 4.33 -17.19 3.27
C ILE A 311 5.44 -18.15 2.84
N LEU A 312 6.63 -17.64 2.51
CA LEU A 312 7.76 -18.50 2.13
C LEU A 312 8.18 -19.43 3.27
N GLU A 313 8.17 -18.96 4.52
CA GLU A 313 8.43 -19.79 5.69
C GLU A 313 7.37 -20.87 5.89
N ASN A 314 6.09 -20.55 5.74
CA ASN A 314 5.01 -21.55 5.78
C ASN A 314 5.13 -22.57 4.66
N ALA A 315 5.42 -22.13 3.43
CA ALA A 315 5.61 -22.99 2.27
C ALA A 315 6.84 -23.91 2.44
N LEU A 316 7.95 -23.39 2.99
CA LEU A 316 9.15 -24.17 3.29
C LEU A 316 8.89 -25.25 4.35
N LYS A 317 8.10 -24.94 5.37
CA LYS A 317 7.68 -25.92 6.40
C LYS A 317 6.72 -26.97 5.83
N GLY A 318 6.08 -26.70 4.69
CA GLY A 318 4.99 -27.51 4.15
C GLY A 318 3.75 -27.43 5.04
N ALA A 319 3.50 -26.26 5.64
CA ALA A 319 2.42 -26.06 6.60
C ALA A 319 1.07 -26.43 5.99
N GLN A 320 0.34 -27.32 6.66
CA GLN A 320 -0.98 -27.78 6.24
C GLN A 320 -2.08 -26.88 6.80
N LEU A 321 -3.22 -26.87 6.10
CA LEU A 321 -4.44 -26.18 6.52
C LEU A 321 -5.15 -26.97 7.63
N ASP A 322 -6.12 -26.31 8.28
CA ASP A 322 -7.10 -26.98 9.13
C ASP A 322 -7.75 -28.16 8.40
N ALA A 323 -7.98 -29.26 9.11
CA ALA A 323 -8.56 -30.48 8.53
C ALA A 323 -9.97 -30.26 7.95
N ASN A 324 -10.67 -29.21 8.41
CA ASN A 324 -11.99 -28.85 7.92
C ASN A 324 -11.99 -27.76 6.84
N ALA A 325 -10.81 -27.34 6.36
CA ALA A 325 -10.68 -26.31 5.35
C ALA A 325 -11.50 -26.65 4.09
N LYS A 326 -12.34 -25.71 3.67
CA LYS A 326 -13.17 -25.82 2.47
C LYS A 326 -13.15 -24.52 1.68
N PRO A 327 -12.94 -24.57 0.35
CA PRO A 327 -12.95 -23.37 -0.48
C PRO A 327 -14.19 -22.51 -0.28
N GLY A 328 -14.00 -21.20 -0.23
CA GLY A 328 -15.04 -20.19 -0.03
C GLY A 328 -15.42 -19.94 1.43
N GLN A 329 -14.97 -20.75 2.38
CA GLN A 329 -15.21 -20.55 3.81
C GLN A 329 -14.16 -19.65 4.45
N GLY A 330 -14.54 -18.99 5.55
CA GLY A 330 -13.61 -18.25 6.40
C GLY A 330 -12.52 -19.16 6.97
N ILE A 331 -11.32 -18.61 7.18
CA ILE A 331 -10.18 -19.40 7.65
C ILE A 331 -10.10 -19.50 9.17
N ASN A 332 -9.48 -20.57 9.65
CA ASN A 332 -8.84 -20.57 10.96
C ASN A 332 -7.74 -19.49 10.97
N PRO A 333 -7.69 -18.56 11.95
CA PRO A 333 -6.65 -17.52 12.00
C PRO A 333 -5.21 -18.06 11.94
N ASN A 334 -4.97 -19.28 12.41
CA ASN A 334 -3.65 -19.94 12.34
C ASN A 334 -3.25 -20.37 10.91
N ASP A 335 -4.18 -20.30 9.95
CA ASP A 335 -3.93 -20.61 8.53
C ASP A 335 -3.57 -19.38 7.69
N LYS A 336 -3.58 -18.18 8.28
CA LYS A 336 -3.11 -16.98 7.59
C LYS A 336 -1.72 -17.20 7.00
N PHE A 337 -1.50 -16.66 5.80
CA PHE A 337 -0.25 -16.73 5.06
C PHE A 337 0.21 -18.16 4.69
N LYS A 338 -0.68 -19.16 4.70
CA LYS A 338 -0.41 -20.50 4.14
C LYS A 338 -0.83 -20.57 2.66
N LEU A 339 -0.31 -21.56 1.94
CA LEU A 339 -0.80 -21.89 0.60
C LEU A 339 -2.23 -22.44 0.68
N GLY A 340 -3.07 -22.19 -0.32
CA GLY A 340 -4.49 -22.50 -0.32
C GLY A 340 -5.37 -21.45 0.39
N VAL A 341 -4.84 -20.27 0.71
CA VAL A 341 -5.53 -19.22 1.48
C VAL A 341 -5.42 -17.84 0.82
N ASN A 342 -6.54 -17.13 0.77
CA ASN A 342 -6.59 -15.68 0.64
C ASN A 342 -6.57 -15.05 2.05
N THR A 343 -5.52 -14.31 2.37
CA THR A 343 -5.34 -13.65 3.67
C THR A 343 -5.68 -12.17 3.59
N VAL A 344 -6.51 -11.69 4.50
CA VAL A 344 -6.62 -10.26 4.82
C VAL A 344 -5.66 -9.98 5.96
N GLY A 345 -4.57 -9.29 5.63
CA GLY A 345 -3.50 -8.97 6.55
C GLY A 345 -3.62 -7.54 7.10
N GLY A 346 -3.70 -7.42 8.42
CA GLY A 346 -3.91 -6.15 9.13
C GLY A 346 -2.73 -5.74 10.01
N VAL A 347 -2.98 -4.76 10.88
CA VAL A 347 -1.99 -4.24 11.85
C VAL A 347 -1.55 -5.33 12.81
N ALA A 348 -2.48 -6.18 13.27
CA ALA A 348 -2.19 -7.30 14.17
C ALA A 348 -1.26 -8.36 13.57
N ASP A 349 -1.26 -8.49 12.23
CA ASP A 349 -0.36 -9.40 11.52
C ASP A 349 1.01 -8.74 11.22
N GLY A 350 1.16 -7.44 11.48
CA GLY A 350 2.38 -6.67 11.19
C GLY A 350 2.63 -6.38 9.71
N VAL A 351 1.64 -6.64 8.84
CA VAL A 351 1.80 -6.47 7.39
C VAL A 351 1.29 -5.12 6.87
N VAL A 352 0.62 -4.33 7.72
CA VAL A 352 0.34 -2.91 7.51
C VAL A 352 0.61 -2.12 8.79
N GLY A 353 0.87 -0.82 8.68
CA GLY A 353 1.06 0.05 9.83
C GLY A 353 1.42 1.48 9.45
N ILE A 354 2.00 2.22 10.38
CA ILE A 354 2.61 3.52 10.10
C ILE A 354 4.12 3.46 10.33
N SER A 355 4.87 4.23 9.55
CA SER A 355 6.32 4.34 9.69
C SER A 355 6.71 4.89 11.07
N LYS A 356 7.95 4.65 11.46
CA LYS A 356 8.48 4.99 12.80
C LYS A 356 8.20 6.45 13.19
N ASP A 357 8.39 7.36 12.26
CA ASP A 357 8.22 8.80 12.47
C ASP A 357 6.75 9.17 12.84
N GLY A 358 5.77 8.37 12.42
CA GLY A 358 4.36 8.55 12.81
C GLY A 358 3.99 7.94 14.16
N GLN A 359 4.75 6.96 14.64
CA GLN A 359 4.39 6.17 15.83
C GLN A 359 4.40 7.01 17.11
N ASP A 360 5.34 7.94 17.25
CA ASP A 360 5.42 8.82 18.41
C ASP A 360 4.18 9.71 18.55
N TYR A 361 3.62 10.20 17.45
CA TYR A 361 2.39 10.99 17.48
C TYR A 361 1.20 10.15 17.89
N LEU A 362 1.10 8.93 17.36
CA LEU A 362 0.03 8.01 17.75
C LEU A 362 0.09 7.69 19.25
N ILE A 363 1.28 7.39 19.78
CA ILE A 363 1.48 7.09 21.19
C ILE A 363 1.08 8.29 22.06
N LYS A 364 1.57 9.50 21.72
CA LYS A 364 1.24 10.73 22.45
C LYS A 364 -0.26 11.04 22.39
N ALA A 365 -0.90 10.88 21.23
CA ALA A 365 -2.33 11.08 21.06
C ALA A 365 -3.13 10.14 21.95
N TYR A 366 -2.82 8.84 21.91
CA TYR A 366 -3.53 7.84 22.68
C TYR A 366 -3.36 8.04 24.19
N ASN A 367 -2.13 8.26 24.65
CA ASN A 367 -1.83 8.54 26.05
C ASN A 367 -2.55 9.79 26.56
N THR A 368 -2.61 10.85 25.76
CA THR A 368 -3.32 12.09 26.11
C THR A 368 -4.84 11.87 26.17
N ALA A 369 -5.39 11.16 25.20
CA ALA A 369 -6.82 10.85 25.10
C ALA A 369 -7.29 9.99 26.28
N LYS A 370 -6.58 8.91 26.59
CA LYS A 370 -6.98 7.89 27.57
C LYS A 370 -6.32 8.03 28.94
N SER A 371 -5.49 9.05 29.13
CA SER A 371 -4.71 9.25 30.36
C SER A 371 -3.89 8.01 30.74
N LYS A 372 -3.22 7.43 29.74
CA LYS A 372 -2.33 6.26 29.86
C LYS A 372 -0.87 6.66 29.61
N ASN A 373 0.07 5.76 29.90
CA ASN A 373 1.51 5.94 29.69
C ASN A 373 2.10 4.75 28.93
N LEU A 374 1.48 4.37 27.80
CA LEU A 374 2.01 3.34 26.92
C LEU A 374 3.28 3.87 26.24
N THR A 375 4.27 2.99 26.03
CA THR A 375 5.60 3.42 25.55
C THR A 375 5.92 2.88 24.16
N THR A 376 5.16 1.91 23.67
CA THR A 376 5.41 1.24 22.40
C THR A 376 4.23 1.34 21.45
N TYR A 377 4.54 1.31 20.15
CA TYR A 377 3.53 1.25 19.09
C TYR A 377 2.60 0.04 19.24
N ASN A 378 3.14 -1.13 19.57
CA ASN A 378 2.38 -2.37 19.69
C ASN A 378 1.38 -2.35 20.87
N GLU A 379 1.74 -1.72 22.00
CA GLU A 379 0.79 -1.55 23.11
C GLU A 379 -0.40 -0.68 22.68
N VAL A 380 -0.13 0.41 21.98
CA VAL A 380 -1.18 1.34 21.53
C VAL A 380 -2.07 0.71 20.47
N THR A 381 -1.50 -0.01 19.50
CA THR A 381 -2.30 -0.68 18.46
C THR A 381 -3.13 -1.83 19.01
N ALA A 382 -2.62 -2.58 19.99
CA ALA A 382 -3.40 -3.62 20.68
C ALA A 382 -4.60 -3.05 21.44
N GLU A 383 -4.45 -1.86 22.03
CA GLU A 383 -5.53 -1.15 22.70
C GLU A 383 -6.54 -0.56 21.72
N LEU A 384 -6.07 0.08 20.65
CA LEU A 384 -6.92 0.63 19.59
C LEU A 384 -7.70 -0.45 18.83
N ALA A 385 -7.15 -1.66 18.69
CA ALA A 385 -7.87 -2.80 18.11
C ALA A 385 -9.18 -3.13 18.87
N ASN A 386 -9.30 -2.70 20.12
CA ASN A 386 -10.50 -2.87 20.94
C ASN A 386 -11.46 -1.68 20.90
N ASP A 387 -11.05 -0.54 20.32
CA ASP A 387 -11.88 0.66 20.20
C ASP A 387 -13.08 0.40 19.29
N GLU A 388 -14.24 0.93 19.68
CA GLU A 388 -15.49 0.74 18.93
C GLU A 388 -15.39 1.27 17.50
N LEU A 389 -14.76 2.44 17.32
CA LEU A 389 -14.62 3.06 16.00
C LEU A 389 -13.62 2.31 15.12
N PHE A 390 -12.57 1.74 15.71
CA PHE A 390 -11.65 0.87 14.96
C PHE A 390 -12.35 -0.40 14.47
N LYS A 391 -13.21 -0.99 15.30
CA LYS A 391 -13.97 -2.20 14.95
C LYS A 391 -14.93 -1.98 13.77
N THR A 392 -15.38 -0.74 13.50
CA THR A 392 -16.27 -0.46 12.37
C THR A 392 -15.62 -0.72 11.01
N LEU A 393 -14.28 -0.65 10.92
CA LEU A 393 -13.51 -1.03 9.72
C LEU A 393 -13.72 -2.50 9.32
N ASN A 394 -14.18 -3.33 10.27
CA ASN A 394 -14.45 -4.75 10.06
C ASN A 394 -15.94 -5.07 9.90
N MET A 395 -16.81 -4.07 9.96
CA MET A 395 -18.26 -4.27 9.89
C MET A 395 -18.75 -4.09 8.47
N GLN A 396 -19.57 -5.02 7.97
CA GLN A 396 -20.27 -4.78 6.71
C GLN A 396 -21.28 -3.63 6.90
N PRO A 397 -21.45 -2.76 5.89
CA PRO A 397 -22.45 -1.71 5.93
C PRO A 397 -23.86 -2.24 6.20
N ASN A 398 -24.54 -1.70 7.21
CA ASN A 398 -25.94 -2.02 7.46
C ASN A 398 -26.85 -1.28 6.46
N VAL A 399 -27.20 -1.98 5.37
CA VAL A 399 -28.07 -1.46 4.30
C VAL A 399 -29.53 -1.91 4.41
N SER A 400 -29.92 -2.62 5.48
CA SER A 400 -31.26 -3.24 5.57
C SER A 400 -32.41 -2.23 5.58
N ASN A 401 -32.16 -1.00 6.04
CA ASN A 401 -33.15 0.08 6.07
C ASN A 401 -33.04 1.00 4.85
N LEU A 402 -32.16 0.68 3.89
CA LEU A 402 -31.80 1.57 2.79
C LEU A 402 -32.44 1.16 1.46
N ALA A 403 -32.91 -0.09 1.29
CA ALA A 403 -33.67 -0.53 0.09
C ALA A 403 -34.31 -1.94 0.14
N THR A 404 -35.18 -2.23 -0.83
CA THR A 404 -35.79 -3.55 -1.08
C THR A 404 -34.75 -4.60 -1.53
N ASN A 405 -35.08 -5.91 -1.50
CA ASN A 405 -34.13 -6.98 -1.85
C ASN A 405 -33.57 -6.90 -3.28
N GLU A 406 -34.28 -6.28 -4.22
CA GLU A 406 -33.83 -6.10 -5.61
C GLU A 406 -32.84 -4.92 -5.76
N GLU A 407 -32.95 -3.89 -4.92
CA GLU A 407 -32.07 -2.70 -4.90
C GLU A 407 -30.74 -2.95 -4.16
N LYS A 408 -30.66 -3.99 -3.30
CA LYS A 408 -29.44 -4.35 -2.55
C LYS A 408 -28.25 -4.72 -3.44
N SER A 409 -28.50 -5.19 -4.67
CA SER A 409 -27.45 -5.54 -5.63
C SER A 409 -26.84 -4.31 -6.32
N GLU A 410 -27.58 -3.21 -6.42
CA GLU A 410 -27.16 -1.95 -7.02
C GLU A 410 -26.55 -0.98 -5.98
N ILE A 411 -26.96 -1.15 -4.71
CA ILE A 411 -26.44 -0.40 -3.55
C ILE A 411 -25.05 -0.87 -3.12
N ALA A 412 -24.57 -2.03 -3.59
CA ALA A 412 -23.20 -2.54 -3.40
C ALA A 412 -22.13 -1.63 -4.03
N GLY A 413 -21.97 -0.44 -3.45
CA GLY A 413 -21.08 0.62 -3.92
C GLY A 413 -21.54 2.04 -3.58
N ASN A 414 -22.81 2.29 -3.25
CA ASN A 414 -23.33 3.65 -3.02
C ASN A 414 -24.50 3.72 -2.03
N LEU A 415 -24.41 4.61 -1.03
CA LEU A 415 -25.50 5.08 -0.17
C LEU A 415 -25.92 6.49 -0.60
N LYS A 416 -27.15 6.92 -0.27
CA LYS A 416 -27.58 8.31 -0.48
C LYS A 416 -27.03 9.23 0.62
N ALA A 417 -26.57 10.43 0.26
CA ALA A 417 -25.97 11.38 1.22
C ALA A 417 -26.98 12.06 2.15
N GLU A 418 -28.28 11.95 1.89
CA GLU A 418 -29.35 12.43 2.77
C GLU A 418 -29.45 11.65 4.09
N PHE A 419 -28.76 10.51 4.20
CA PHE A 419 -28.67 9.74 5.43
C PHE A 419 -27.52 10.23 6.32
N LYS A 420 -27.83 10.43 7.60
CA LYS A 420 -26.82 10.69 8.63
C LYS A 420 -26.00 9.41 8.86
N TYR A 421 -24.86 9.32 8.20
CA TYR A 421 -23.93 8.20 8.37
C TYR A 421 -23.16 8.36 9.68
N ASP A 422 -23.42 7.47 10.64
CA ASP A 422 -22.59 7.27 11.82
C ASP A 422 -21.80 5.97 11.63
N PRO A 423 -20.46 6.04 11.51
CA PRO A 423 -19.61 4.86 11.31
C PRO A 423 -19.84 3.76 12.35
N LYS A 424 -20.16 4.12 13.61
CA LYS A 424 -20.36 3.16 14.71
C LYS A 424 -21.56 2.26 14.51
N THR A 425 -22.62 2.79 13.91
CA THR A 425 -23.89 2.08 13.73
C THR A 425 -24.02 1.47 12.34
N HIS A 426 -23.34 2.04 11.35
CA HIS A 426 -23.49 1.62 9.96
C HIS A 426 -22.36 0.74 9.48
N GLY A 427 -21.15 0.82 10.04
CA GLY A 427 -20.01 -0.01 9.63
C GLY A 427 -19.44 0.29 8.23
N GLY A 428 -18.27 -0.28 7.96
CA GLY A 428 -17.65 -0.39 6.64
C GLY A 428 -16.77 0.78 6.22
N THR A 429 -15.98 0.54 5.18
CA THR A 429 -15.14 1.56 4.56
C THR A 429 -16.01 2.49 3.73
N VAL A 430 -16.28 3.69 4.26
CA VAL A 430 -17.06 4.72 3.56
C VAL A 430 -16.18 5.85 3.07
N TYR A 431 -16.38 6.21 1.81
CA TYR A 431 -15.71 7.32 1.16
C TYR A 431 -16.72 8.22 0.46
N LYS A 432 -16.65 9.53 0.72
CA LYS A 432 -17.52 10.52 0.10
C LYS A 432 -16.74 11.27 -0.99
N PRO A 433 -16.92 10.96 -2.29
CA PRO A 433 -16.41 11.85 -3.33
C PRO A 433 -17.25 13.14 -3.34
N ALA A 434 -16.63 14.28 -3.62
CA ALA A 434 -17.31 15.57 -3.53
C ALA A 434 -18.39 15.80 -4.60
N ASP A 435 -18.38 15.05 -5.70
CA ASP A 435 -19.22 15.37 -6.87
C ASP A 435 -20.63 14.77 -6.89
N GLN A 436 -21.04 13.93 -5.94
CA GLN A 436 -22.41 13.38 -5.95
C GLN A 436 -22.90 13.24 -4.52
N GLY A 437 -24.17 13.56 -4.26
CA GLY A 437 -24.86 13.30 -2.98
C GLY A 437 -25.00 11.79 -2.69
N LYS A 438 -23.91 11.04 -2.79
CA LYS A 438 -23.76 9.61 -2.63
C LYS A 438 -22.50 9.32 -1.81
N LEU A 439 -22.63 8.49 -0.80
CA LEU A 439 -21.50 7.94 -0.04
C LEU A 439 -21.11 6.61 -0.70
N TRP A 440 -19.87 6.41 -1.06
CA TRP A 440 -19.42 5.12 -1.56
C TRP A 440 -19.03 4.25 -0.40
N TYR A 441 -19.44 2.99 -0.41
CA TYR A 441 -18.91 2.00 0.52
C TYR A 441 -18.27 0.86 -0.24
N TYR A 442 -17.25 0.27 0.38
CA TYR A 442 -16.59 -0.92 -0.15
C TYR A 442 -16.82 -2.07 0.82
N PRO A 443 -17.13 -3.28 0.32
CA PRO A 443 -17.39 -4.43 1.16
C PRO A 443 -16.15 -4.77 1.99
N VAL A 444 -16.32 -5.13 3.25
CA VAL A 444 -15.19 -5.62 4.06
C VAL A 444 -14.75 -6.95 3.47
N LEU A 445 -13.47 -7.05 3.08
CA LEU A 445 -12.90 -8.31 2.61
C LEU A 445 -12.61 -9.22 3.81
N GLU A 446 -12.82 -10.51 3.61
CA GLU A 446 -12.58 -11.54 4.62
C GLU A 446 -11.54 -12.54 4.12
N SER A 447 -10.76 -13.07 5.05
CA SER A 447 -9.81 -14.15 4.74
C SER A 447 -10.58 -15.44 4.45
N LYS A 448 -10.26 -16.12 3.35
CA LYS A 448 -10.97 -17.32 2.91
C LYS A 448 -10.03 -18.41 2.45
N TYR A 449 -10.45 -19.66 2.65
CA TYR A 449 -9.83 -20.79 1.98
C TYR A 449 -10.15 -20.72 0.49
N ILE A 450 -9.15 -20.96 -0.34
CA ILE A 450 -9.30 -21.18 -1.79
C ILE A 450 -9.02 -22.63 -2.18
N SER A 451 -8.59 -23.45 -1.22
CA SER A 451 -8.34 -24.87 -1.34
C SER A 451 -8.70 -25.58 -0.02
N SER A 452 -8.98 -26.89 -0.07
CA SER A 452 -9.09 -27.74 1.13
C SER A 452 -7.74 -28.28 1.61
N THR A 453 -6.67 -28.06 0.85
CA THR A 453 -5.31 -28.52 1.17
C THR A 453 -4.28 -27.43 0.84
N ALA A 454 -3.09 -27.56 1.42
CA ALA A 454 -1.92 -26.74 1.10
C ALA A 454 -0.84 -27.59 0.43
N SER A 455 -0.27 -27.10 -0.66
CA SER A 455 0.77 -27.83 -1.39
C SER A 455 2.10 -27.92 -0.63
N THR A 456 2.77 -29.07 -0.73
CA THR A 456 4.13 -29.30 -0.21
C THR A 456 5.23 -29.11 -1.26
N LYS A 457 4.87 -28.75 -2.50
CA LYS A 457 5.79 -28.73 -3.64
C LYS A 457 7.02 -27.85 -3.44
N PHE A 458 6.87 -26.69 -2.80
CA PHE A 458 8.01 -25.82 -2.55
C PHE A 458 9.00 -26.43 -1.56
N LYS A 459 8.51 -27.01 -0.45
CA LYS A 459 9.32 -27.77 0.50
C LYS A 459 10.07 -28.91 -0.22
N GLU A 460 9.37 -29.71 -1.01
CA GLU A 460 9.98 -30.82 -1.75
C GLU A 460 11.06 -30.35 -2.71
N ASN A 461 10.84 -29.26 -3.45
CA ASN A 461 11.84 -28.68 -4.34
C ASN A 461 13.04 -28.13 -3.58
N TRP A 462 12.81 -27.52 -2.41
CA TRP A 462 13.85 -27.00 -1.54
C TRP A 462 14.73 -28.12 -0.95
N GLU A 463 14.12 -29.21 -0.49
CA GLU A 463 14.83 -30.38 0.04
C GLU A 463 15.61 -31.13 -1.04
N LYS A 464 15.11 -31.14 -2.29
CA LYS A 464 15.84 -31.70 -3.45
C LYS A 464 17.04 -30.86 -3.85
N ALA A 465 17.03 -29.55 -3.63
CA ALA A 465 18.15 -28.66 -3.91
C ALA A 465 19.24 -28.82 -2.83
N LYS A 466 20.23 -29.69 -3.08
CA LYS A 466 21.27 -30.03 -2.10
C LYS A 466 22.26 -28.88 -1.88
N GLU A 467 22.59 -28.14 -2.93
CA GLU A 467 23.57 -27.06 -2.90
C GLU A 467 22.90 -25.69 -2.71
N GLU A 468 23.62 -24.77 -2.06
CA GLU A 468 23.16 -23.39 -1.83
C GLU A 468 22.77 -22.69 -3.14
N ASN A 469 23.56 -22.87 -4.20
CA ASN A 469 23.32 -22.27 -5.51
C ASN A 469 22.03 -22.76 -6.16
N ASP A 470 21.60 -23.98 -5.88
CA ASP A 470 20.33 -24.51 -6.41
C ASP A 470 19.14 -23.96 -5.62
N LYS A 471 19.28 -23.82 -4.30
CA LYS A 471 18.25 -23.16 -3.46
C LYS A 471 18.02 -21.71 -3.87
N LYS A 472 19.10 -20.96 -4.17
CA LYS A 472 19.04 -19.58 -4.68
C LYS A 472 18.22 -19.45 -5.97
N LYS A 473 18.20 -20.48 -6.82
CA LYS A 473 17.44 -20.48 -8.07
C LYS A 473 15.95 -20.67 -7.86
N LEU A 474 15.48 -21.17 -6.71
CA LEU A 474 14.09 -21.56 -6.53
C LEU A 474 13.11 -20.38 -6.41
N ILE A 475 13.56 -19.20 -6.02
CA ILE A 475 12.67 -18.06 -5.73
C ILE A 475 12.93 -16.91 -6.70
N GLY A 476 11.87 -16.28 -7.19
CA GLY A 476 11.98 -15.05 -7.95
C GLY A 476 10.71 -14.21 -7.94
N LEU A 477 10.88 -12.94 -8.28
CA LEU A 477 9.83 -11.92 -8.33
C LEU A 477 9.42 -11.57 -9.76
N ILE A 478 8.13 -11.48 -10.04
CA ILE A 478 7.62 -10.96 -11.32
C ILE A 478 6.91 -9.64 -11.04
N THR A 479 7.40 -8.53 -11.62
CA THR A 479 6.82 -7.21 -11.37
C THR A 479 5.38 -7.09 -11.89
N SER A 480 4.64 -6.11 -11.38
CA SER A 480 3.23 -5.87 -11.71
C SER A 480 3.00 -5.35 -13.12
N PHE A 481 3.96 -4.69 -13.75
CA PHE A 481 3.81 -4.13 -15.09
C PHE A 481 5.09 -4.26 -15.90
N SER A 482 4.93 -4.18 -17.23
CA SER A 482 6.04 -4.04 -18.16
C SER A 482 6.80 -2.74 -17.90
N GLY A 483 8.12 -2.79 -18.04
CA GLY A 483 9.01 -1.65 -17.79
C GLY A 483 9.27 -1.32 -16.32
N VAL A 484 8.52 -1.90 -15.37
CA VAL A 484 8.80 -1.76 -13.93
C VAL A 484 10.08 -2.53 -13.58
N THR A 485 10.93 -1.91 -12.77
CA THR A 485 12.16 -2.55 -12.26
C THR A 485 12.00 -2.92 -10.80
N VAL A 486 12.82 -3.86 -10.32
CA VAL A 486 12.80 -4.24 -8.90
C VAL A 486 13.26 -3.10 -7.97
N ASN A 487 14.01 -2.11 -8.45
CA ASN A 487 14.48 -0.96 -7.68
C ASN A 487 13.52 0.23 -7.82
N ASP A 488 12.25 0.00 -7.51
CA ASP A 488 11.17 1.00 -7.62
C ASP A 488 10.95 1.80 -6.33
N LYS A 489 11.74 1.55 -5.27
CA LYS A 489 11.57 2.13 -3.93
C LYS A 489 10.17 1.94 -3.33
N SER A 490 9.41 0.98 -3.85
CA SER A 490 8.01 0.77 -3.57
C SER A 490 7.73 -0.75 -3.50
N PHE A 491 6.68 -1.22 -4.20
CA PHE A 491 6.18 -2.59 -4.13
C PHE A 491 7.23 -3.64 -4.50
N SER A 492 7.92 -3.48 -5.64
CA SER A 492 8.82 -4.51 -6.14
C SER A 492 10.06 -4.62 -5.26
N GLN A 493 10.61 -3.49 -4.84
CA GLN A 493 11.77 -3.45 -3.95
C GLN A 493 11.46 -4.03 -2.57
N THR A 494 10.33 -3.63 -1.97
CA THR A 494 9.94 -4.11 -0.64
C THR A 494 9.67 -5.62 -0.68
N THR A 495 8.99 -6.10 -1.71
CA THR A 495 8.76 -7.53 -1.91
C THR A 495 10.09 -8.30 -2.07
N TYR A 496 11.05 -7.76 -2.84
CA TYR A 496 12.38 -8.35 -2.97
C TYR A 496 13.13 -8.41 -1.65
N ASN A 497 13.03 -7.37 -0.82
CA ASN A 497 13.62 -7.37 0.52
C ASN A 497 13.06 -8.51 1.39
N GLY A 498 11.78 -8.88 1.22
CA GLY A 498 11.21 -10.07 1.86
C GLY A 498 11.87 -11.38 1.42
N ILE A 499 12.22 -11.50 0.14
CA ILE A 499 13.00 -12.65 -0.39
C ILE A 499 14.39 -12.67 0.23
N VAL A 500 15.06 -11.51 0.33
CA VAL A 500 16.38 -11.37 0.97
C VAL A 500 16.33 -11.82 2.43
N GLU A 501 15.38 -11.32 3.21
CA GLU A 501 15.26 -11.66 4.63
C GLU A 501 14.84 -13.12 4.84
N PHE A 502 14.06 -13.71 3.92
CA PHE A 502 13.79 -15.15 3.92
C PHE A 502 15.09 -15.95 3.74
N PHE A 503 15.88 -15.68 2.71
CA PHE A 503 17.14 -16.40 2.45
C PHE A 503 18.14 -16.23 3.60
N LYS A 504 18.26 -15.02 4.14
CA LYS A 504 19.08 -14.73 5.32
C LYS A 504 18.66 -15.57 6.53
N GLY A 505 17.35 -15.75 6.75
CA GLY A 505 16.83 -16.66 7.77
C GLY A 505 17.21 -18.13 7.55
N GLN A 506 17.55 -18.52 6.32
CA GLN A 506 18.07 -19.84 5.97
C GLN A 506 19.61 -19.90 5.94
N GLY A 507 20.31 -18.84 6.37
CA GLY A 507 21.77 -18.75 6.30
C GLY A 507 22.32 -18.55 4.88
N ILE A 508 21.49 -18.18 3.91
CA ILE A 508 21.86 -18.00 2.50
C ILE A 508 21.92 -16.51 2.19
N SER A 509 23.01 -16.07 1.56
CA SER A 509 23.17 -14.68 1.12
C SER A 509 22.84 -14.53 -0.36
N ILE A 510 21.95 -13.58 -0.69
CA ILE A 510 21.63 -13.18 -2.05
C ILE A 510 21.90 -11.67 -2.23
N PRO A 511 22.06 -11.18 -3.48
CA PRO A 511 22.29 -9.76 -3.71
C PRO A 511 21.19 -8.89 -3.09
N THR A 512 21.56 -7.71 -2.59
CA THR A 512 20.63 -6.73 -2.03
C THR A 512 20.50 -5.53 -2.96
N ILE A 513 19.33 -4.90 -2.99
CA ILE A 513 19.18 -3.58 -3.61
C ILE A 513 19.82 -2.59 -2.62
N SER A 514 20.90 -1.92 -3.03
CA SER A 514 21.56 -0.93 -2.17
C SER A 514 20.58 0.19 -1.82
N LYS A 515 20.63 0.63 -0.56
CA LYS A 515 19.79 1.72 -0.05
C LYS A 515 20.06 3.04 -0.76
#